data_AF-A0A7Y2R6R1-F1
#
_entry.id   AF-A0A7Y2R6R1-F1
#
_cell.length_a   1.000
_cell.length_b   1.000
_cell.length_c   1.000
_cell.angle_alpha   90.00
_cell.angle_beta   90.00
_cell.angle_gamma   90.00
#
_symmetry.space_group_name_H-M   'P 1'
#
loop_
_entity.id
_entity.type
_entity.pdbx_description
1 polymer ?
#
loop_
_entity_poly.entity_id
_entity_poly.type
_entity_poly.pdbx_seq_one_letter_code
_entity_poly.pdbx_strand_id
1 'polypeptide(L)'
;MEAIPSDNKATTVPDGGFNFLTPEAWKALLSGYSHVVLVANSEAVDLERLRSELPETALYVFFNKVYKVLDEPFVGHSMLVARSDVMGAHIVHRREAADVLRFFGGDDFLGVVNIRVSVEENLSEKSCFEGAEARHLDLTQMLADLYPIGKIATSGFAVALWLADLQLPGNILLAGFSAKRSEKWKVFDVHDWTFEQIFLRLFARMGSISMVGGVDASPYSALAKRFPEVPPVEIAMTAAEVLSERLDNTNSQIDRLMSVTKFIRAVDNFFRRFKPKTRKQRFLDKSKG
;
A
#
# COMPACT_ATOMS: atom_id res chain seq x y z
N MET A 1 18.82 53.61 -17.43
CA MET A 1 17.64 53.05 -18.11
C MET A 1 18.15 52.27 -19.30
N GLU A 2 18.24 50.96 -19.17
CA GLU A 2 18.24 50.02 -20.30
C GLU A 2 17.89 48.65 -19.72
N ALA A 3 16.74 48.13 -20.15
CA ALA A 3 16.15 46.90 -19.66
C ALA A 3 16.79 45.71 -20.39
N ILE A 4 17.25 44.73 -19.63
CA ILE A 4 17.64 43.42 -20.16
C ILE A 4 16.35 42.61 -20.29
N PRO A 5 15.98 42.13 -21.49
CA PRO A 5 14.76 41.34 -21.67
C PRO A 5 14.96 39.93 -21.10
N SER A 6 14.03 39.52 -20.24
CA SER A 6 13.92 38.16 -19.70
C SER A 6 13.27 37.23 -20.71
N ASP A 7 14.07 36.62 -21.57
CA ASP A 7 13.62 35.52 -22.43
C ASP A 7 13.74 34.19 -21.65
N ASN A 8 12.79 33.96 -20.74
CA ASN A 8 12.55 32.63 -20.19
C ASN A 8 11.81 31.78 -21.25
N LYS A 9 12.55 31.32 -22.25
CA LYS A 9 12.10 30.19 -23.08
C LYS A 9 12.05 28.96 -22.20
N ALA A 10 10.84 28.50 -21.92
CA ALA A 10 10.58 27.17 -21.39
C ALA A 10 11.26 26.15 -22.30
N THR A 11 12.41 25.64 -21.87
CA THR A 11 13.07 24.50 -22.48
C THR A 11 12.20 23.28 -22.17
N THR A 12 11.34 22.89 -23.11
CA THR A 12 10.68 21.59 -23.12
C THR A 12 11.77 20.52 -23.23
N VAL A 13 12.10 19.92 -22.09
CA VAL A 13 12.90 18.69 -22.03
C VAL A 13 12.11 17.59 -22.76
N PRO A 14 12.74 16.73 -23.59
CA PRO A 14 12.04 15.62 -24.23
C PRO A 14 11.40 14.73 -23.16
N ASP A 15 10.10 14.42 -23.30
CA ASP A 15 9.33 13.57 -22.38
C ASP A 15 10.05 12.23 -22.17
N GLY A 16 10.78 12.12 -21.07
CA GLY A 16 11.57 10.94 -20.74
C GLY A 16 10.69 9.81 -20.24
N GLY A 17 9.76 9.27 -21.04
CA GLY A 17 8.98 8.04 -20.81
C GLY A 17 8.12 7.97 -19.52
N PHE A 18 8.27 8.93 -18.62
CA PHE A 18 7.69 9.03 -17.29
C PHE A 18 6.84 10.29 -17.21
N ASN A 19 5.70 10.18 -16.53
CA ASN A 19 4.71 11.23 -16.39
C ASN A 19 4.52 11.54 -14.90
N PHE A 20 5.36 12.41 -14.37
CA PHE A 20 5.27 12.88 -12.99
C PHE A 20 4.36 14.10 -12.92
N LEU A 21 3.35 14.06 -12.05
CA LEU A 21 2.56 15.24 -11.72
C LEU A 21 3.11 15.92 -10.48
N THR A 22 2.97 17.25 -10.40
CA THR A 22 3.21 17.98 -9.16
C THR A 22 2.16 17.62 -8.10
N PRO A 23 2.43 17.83 -6.81
CA PRO A 23 1.43 17.63 -5.74
C PRO A 23 0.12 18.39 -6.00
N GLU A 24 0.19 19.60 -6.54
CA GLU A 24 -0.98 20.45 -6.84
C GLU A 24 -1.79 19.87 -8.00
N ALA A 25 -1.13 19.32 -9.03
CA ALA A 25 -1.80 18.66 -10.14
C ALA A 25 -2.48 17.35 -9.69
N TRP A 26 -1.83 16.57 -8.80
CA TRP A 26 -2.47 15.42 -8.15
C TRP A 26 -3.68 15.83 -7.31
N LYS A 27 -3.53 16.87 -6.49
CA LYS A 27 -4.62 17.41 -5.69
C LYS A 27 -5.78 17.85 -6.57
N ALA A 28 -5.53 18.59 -7.64
CA ALA A 28 -6.56 19.04 -8.58
C ALA A 28 -7.29 17.86 -9.23
N LEU A 29 -6.54 16.85 -9.71
CA LEU A 29 -7.10 15.65 -10.32
C LEU A 29 -8.02 14.88 -9.36
N LEU A 30 -7.60 14.73 -8.10
CA LEU A 30 -8.32 13.92 -7.12
C LEU A 30 -9.41 14.69 -6.36
N SER A 31 -9.39 16.03 -6.37
CA SER A 31 -10.38 16.85 -5.66
C SER A 31 -11.79 16.77 -6.24
N GLY A 32 -11.95 16.27 -7.47
CA GLY A 32 -13.26 16.06 -8.08
C GLY A 32 -14.06 14.90 -7.48
N TYR A 33 -13.42 14.01 -6.73
CA TYR A 33 -14.06 12.83 -6.15
C TYR A 33 -14.48 13.09 -4.70
N SER A 34 -15.70 12.69 -4.35
CA SER A 34 -16.20 12.83 -2.97
C SER A 34 -15.49 11.89 -2.01
N HIS A 35 -15.06 10.73 -2.52
CA HIS A 35 -14.36 9.69 -1.77
C HIS A 35 -13.21 9.14 -2.62
N VAL A 36 -12.06 8.92 -2.00
CA VAL A 36 -10.96 8.11 -2.56
C VAL A 36 -10.86 6.84 -1.74
N VAL A 37 -11.30 5.72 -2.31
CA VAL A 37 -11.42 4.43 -1.64
C VAL A 37 -10.21 3.57 -1.99
N LEU A 38 -9.32 3.34 -1.04
CA LEU A 38 -8.26 2.36 -1.20
C LEU A 38 -8.82 0.96 -0.94
N VAL A 39 -8.77 0.09 -1.95
CA VAL A 39 -9.24 -1.28 -1.89
C VAL A 39 -8.05 -2.21 -1.69
N ALA A 40 -7.86 -2.71 -0.47
CA ALA A 40 -6.80 -3.67 -0.19
C ALA A 40 -7.02 -4.98 -0.95
N ASN A 41 -5.95 -5.66 -1.33
CA ASN A 41 -5.99 -7.01 -1.90
C ASN A 41 -6.33 -8.07 -0.82
N SER A 42 -7.54 -8.03 -0.29
CA SER A 42 -8.02 -8.79 0.86
C SER A 42 -9.42 -9.35 0.59
N GLU A 43 -9.64 -10.60 0.99
CA GLU A 43 -10.96 -11.27 0.92
C GLU A 43 -11.98 -10.64 1.89
N ALA A 44 -11.52 -9.79 2.81
CA ALA A 44 -12.40 -9.08 3.73
C ALA A 44 -13.08 -7.86 3.10
N VAL A 45 -12.79 -7.54 1.83
CA VAL A 45 -13.43 -6.44 1.11
C VAL A 45 -14.78 -6.92 0.57
N ASP A 46 -15.84 -6.23 0.97
CA ASP A 46 -17.17 -6.35 0.39
C ASP A 46 -17.39 -5.17 -0.58
N LEU A 47 -17.06 -5.39 -1.86
CA LEU A 47 -17.09 -4.32 -2.85
C LEU A 47 -18.52 -3.94 -3.26
N GLU A 48 -19.43 -4.91 -3.33
CA GLU A 48 -20.84 -4.66 -3.64
C GLU A 48 -21.46 -3.72 -2.61
N ARG A 49 -21.22 -4.00 -1.32
CA ARG A 49 -21.67 -3.13 -0.24
C ARG A 49 -21.06 -1.74 -0.36
N LEU A 50 -19.75 -1.63 -0.59
CA LEU A 50 -19.07 -0.34 -0.75
C LEU A 50 -19.65 0.48 -1.90
N ARG A 51 -20.03 -0.16 -3.01
CA ARG A 51 -20.68 0.51 -4.14
C ARG A 51 -22.10 0.95 -3.83
N SER A 52 -22.83 0.20 -3.00
CA SER A 52 -24.19 0.56 -2.60
C SER A 52 -24.24 1.71 -1.57
N GLU A 53 -23.21 1.84 -0.73
CA GLU A 53 -23.16 2.83 0.36
C GLU A 53 -22.50 4.15 -0.05
N LEU A 54 -21.67 4.15 -1.10
CA LEU A 54 -20.91 5.32 -1.56
C LEU A 54 -21.56 5.97 -2.79
N PRO A 55 -21.39 7.30 -2.97
CA PRO A 55 -21.91 8.00 -4.14
C PRO A 55 -21.14 7.59 -5.41
N GLU A 56 -21.77 7.80 -6.57
CA GLU A 56 -21.18 7.52 -7.89
C GLU A 56 -19.87 8.30 -8.14
N THR A 57 -19.68 9.43 -7.46
CA THR A 57 -18.45 10.24 -7.52
C THR A 57 -17.29 9.68 -6.70
N ALA A 58 -17.40 8.46 -6.17
CA ALA A 58 -16.32 7.79 -5.45
C ALA A 58 -15.28 7.20 -6.44
N LEU A 59 -14.01 7.49 -6.19
CA LEU A 59 -12.88 6.89 -6.91
C LEU A 59 -12.38 5.65 -6.17
N TYR A 60 -12.34 4.51 -6.87
CA TYR A 60 -11.83 3.25 -6.33
C TYR A 60 -10.39 2.99 -6.77
N VAL A 61 -9.49 2.87 -5.81
CA VAL A 61 -8.06 2.65 -6.03
C VAL A 61 -7.72 1.21 -5.73
N PHE A 62 -7.34 0.47 -6.77
CA PHE A 62 -6.95 -0.92 -6.70
C PHE A 62 -5.43 -1.07 -6.78
N PHE A 63 -4.90 -2.23 -6.43
CA PHE A 63 -3.46 -2.52 -6.48
C PHE A 63 -3.18 -3.72 -7.40
N ASN A 64 -1.92 -3.89 -7.82
CA ASN A 64 -1.34 -4.97 -8.67
C ASN A 64 -2.12 -6.30 -8.86
N LYS A 65 -2.80 -6.82 -7.84
CA LYS A 65 -3.49 -8.13 -7.85
C LYS A 65 -5.00 -7.96 -7.77
N VAL A 66 -5.56 -7.14 -8.67
CA VAL A 66 -6.98 -6.77 -8.67
C VAL A 66 -7.92 -7.98 -8.75
N TYR A 67 -7.51 -9.05 -9.44
CA TYR A 67 -8.24 -10.34 -9.53
C TYR A 67 -8.46 -11.05 -8.19
N LYS A 68 -7.94 -10.52 -7.08
CA LYS A 68 -8.24 -11.01 -5.73
C LYS A 68 -9.50 -10.41 -5.12
N VAL A 69 -9.97 -9.31 -5.68
CA VAL A 69 -11.11 -8.53 -5.18
C VAL A 69 -12.15 -8.28 -6.27
N LEU A 70 -11.78 -8.46 -7.54
CA LEU A 70 -12.68 -8.41 -8.69
C LEU A 70 -12.75 -9.77 -9.38
N ASP A 71 -13.97 -10.27 -9.52
CA ASP A 71 -14.27 -11.43 -10.37
C ASP A 71 -14.72 -11.01 -11.78
N GLU A 72 -15.17 -9.77 -11.94
CA GLU A 72 -15.65 -9.16 -13.20
C GLU A 72 -15.07 -7.76 -13.40
N PRO A 73 -15.12 -7.19 -14.63
CA PRO A 73 -14.67 -5.82 -14.88
C PRO A 73 -15.39 -4.80 -13.99
N PHE A 74 -14.63 -3.90 -13.39
CA PHE A 74 -15.14 -2.85 -12.54
C PHE A 74 -15.79 -1.74 -13.37
N VAL A 75 -16.95 -1.27 -12.92
CA VAL A 75 -17.70 -0.16 -13.52
C VAL A 75 -17.75 1.00 -12.53
N GLY A 76 -17.25 2.17 -12.97
CA GLY A 76 -17.17 3.41 -12.21
C GLY A 76 -15.75 3.96 -12.14
N HIS A 77 -15.60 5.12 -11.48
CA HIS A 77 -14.31 5.80 -11.37
C HIS A 77 -13.28 4.92 -10.69
N SER A 78 -12.20 4.60 -11.41
CA SER A 78 -11.20 3.68 -10.91
C SER A 78 -9.78 4.06 -11.31
N MET A 79 -8.83 3.64 -10.48
CA MET A 79 -7.40 3.85 -10.69
C MET A 79 -6.63 2.61 -10.23
N LEU A 80 -5.60 2.23 -10.97
CA LEU A 80 -4.75 1.10 -10.63
C LEU A 80 -3.40 1.58 -10.12
N VAL A 81 -3.05 1.25 -8.88
CA VAL A 81 -1.71 1.47 -8.34
C VAL A 81 -0.82 0.27 -8.62
N ALA A 82 0.15 0.47 -9.50
CA ALA A 82 1.13 -0.53 -9.88
C ALA A 82 2.46 -0.31 -9.14
N ARG A 83 2.75 -1.11 -8.11
CA ARG A 83 4.04 -1.00 -7.40
C ARG A 83 5.17 -1.63 -8.21
N SER A 84 6.28 -0.90 -8.29
CA SER A 84 7.55 -1.36 -8.80
C SER A 84 8.30 -2.33 -7.90
N ASP A 85 9.22 -3.06 -8.50
CA ASP A 85 10.35 -3.69 -7.84
C ASP A 85 11.66 -3.38 -8.60
N VAL A 86 12.75 -4.07 -8.27
CA VAL A 86 14.05 -3.91 -8.94
C VAL A 86 14.00 -4.09 -10.47
N MET A 87 12.97 -4.76 -11.01
CA MET A 87 12.81 -5.02 -12.45
C MET A 87 11.74 -4.15 -13.13
N GLY A 88 11.13 -3.19 -12.42
CA GLY A 88 9.98 -2.43 -12.95
C GLY A 88 8.68 -2.70 -12.20
N ALA A 89 7.57 -2.11 -12.68
CA ALA A 89 6.23 -2.40 -12.22
C ALA A 89 5.94 -3.91 -12.21
N HIS A 90 5.33 -4.41 -11.13
CA HIS A 90 5.10 -5.84 -10.92
C HIS A 90 4.32 -6.50 -12.07
N ILE A 91 3.25 -5.84 -12.51
CA ILE A 91 2.40 -6.30 -13.61
C ILE A 91 3.13 -6.28 -14.97
N VAL A 92 4.10 -5.38 -15.16
CA VAL A 92 4.85 -5.24 -16.41
C VAL A 92 5.89 -6.37 -16.52
N HIS A 93 6.79 -6.51 -15.55
CA HIS A 93 7.87 -7.49 -15.68
C HIS A 93 7.36 -8.94 -15.64
N ARG A 94 6.17 -9.17 -15.08
CA ARG A 94 5.47 -10.46 -15.10
C ARG A 94 4.65 -10.70 -16.37
N ARG A 95 4.50 -9.68 -17.24
CA ARG A 95 3.63 -9.73 -18.43
C ARG A 95 2.16 -9.99 -18.08
N GLU A 96 1.72 -9.40 -16.97
CA GLU A 96 0.35 -9.47 -16.45
C GLU A 96 -0.42 -8.16 -16.71
N ALA A 97 0.18 -7.17 -17.39
CA ALA A 97 -0.43 -5.86 -17.60
C ALA A 97 -1.79 -5.95 -18.32
N ALA A 98 -1.87 -6.64 -19.46
CA ALA A 98 -3.13 -6.85 -20.18
C ALA A 98 -4.18 -7.59 -19.32
N ASP A 99 -3.76 -8.63 -18.60
CA ASP A 99 -4.65 -9.44 -17.75
C ASP A 99 -5.22 -8.67 -16.56
N VAL A 100 -4.46 -7.71 -16.03
CA VAL A 100 -4.90 -6.84 -14.95
C VAL A 100 -5.75 -5.69 -15.50
N LEU A 101 -5.36 -5.10 -16.62
CA LEU A 101 -6.05 -3.97 -17.22
C LEU A 101 -7.43 -4.33 -17.79
N ARG A 102 -7.67 -5.59 -18.18
CA ARG A 102 -9.01 -6.04 -18.62
C ARG A 102 -10.13 -5.85 -17.58
N PHE A 103 -9.77 -5.70 -16.31
CA PHE A 103 -10.72 -5.42 -15.23
C PHE A 103 -11.14 -3.94 -15.15
N PHE A 104 -10.51 -3.08 -15.95
CA PHE A 104 -10.77 -1.65 -15.98
C PHE A 104 -11.14 -1.27 -17.42
N GLY A 105 -12.40 -0.95 -17.64
CA GLY A 105 -12.91 -0.56 -18.95
C GLY A 105 -13.78 0.69 -18.85
N GLY A 106 -13.90 1.39 -19.97
CA GLY A 106 -14.70 2.61 -20.08
C GLY A 106 -13.93 3.89 -19.77
N ASP A 107 -14.61 5.02 -19.98
CA ASP A 107 -14.02 6.37 -19.88
C ASP A 107 -13.73 6.79 -18.43
N ASP A 108 -14.24 6.04 -17.44
CA ASP A 108 -14.09 6.32 -16.01
C ASP A 108 -12.80 5.75 -15.39
N PHE A 109 -11.99 5.02 -16.17
CA PHE A 109 -10.69 4.54 -15.72
C PHE A 109 -9.63 5.62 -15.87
N LEU A 110 -9.10 6.13 -14.74
CA LEU A 110 -8.10 7.19 -14.70
C LEU A 110 -6.70 6.73 -15.13
N GLY A 111 -6.51 5.43 -15.31
CA GLY A 111 -5.23 4.83 -15.68
C GLY A 111 -4.45 4.23 -14.52
N VAL A 112 -3.16 4.01 -14.79
CA VAL A 112 -2.20 3.37 -13.90
C VAL A 112 -1.33 4.42 -13.21
N VAL A 113 -1.18 4.30 -11.90
CA VAL A 113 -0.15 5.02 -11.14
C VAL A 113 0.96 4.05 -10.79
N ASN A 114 2.07 4.14 -11.51
CA ASN A 114 3.25 3.35 -11.20
C ASN A 114 4.02 4.01 -10.05
N ILE A 115 4.05 3.31 -8.90
CA ILE A 115 4.70 3.80 -7.69
C ILE A 115 6.03 3.10 -7.43
N ARG A 116 6.95 3.82 -6.80
CA ARG A 116 8.06 3.23 -6.05
C ARG A 116 8.06 3.72 -4.60
N VAL A 117 8.45 2.84 -3.69
CA VAL A 117 8.51 3.11 -2.23
C VAL A 117 9.90 2.84 -1.65
N SER A 118 10.83 2.34 -2.46
CA SER A 118 12.24 2.14 -2.09
C SER A 118 13.16 2.59 -3.22
N VAL A 119 14.37 3.04 -2.89
CA VAL A 119 15.35 3.53 -3.88
C VAL A 119 15.84 2.43 -4.83
N GLU A 120 15.73 1.16 -4.41
CA GLU A 120 16.06 -0.01 -5.23
C GLU A 120 14.96 -0.36 -6.23
N GLU A 121 13.77 0.25 -6.14
CA GLU A 121 12.66 -0.01 -7.05
C GLU A 121 12.73 0.90 -8.28
N ASN A 122 12.58 0.29 -9.46
CA ASN A 122 12.65 0.98 -10.74
C ASN A 122 11.23 1.19 -11.30
N LEU A 123 10.93 2.39 -11.75
CA LEU A 123 9.68 2.66 -12.45
C LEU A 123 9.72 2.07 -13.87
N SER A 124 8.56 1.67 -14.40
CA SER A 124 8.39 1.26 -15.78
C SER A 124 7.88 2.43 -16.60
N GLU A 125 8.35 2.58 -17.83
CA GLU A 125 7.88 3.62 -18.76
C GLU A 125 6.38 3.49 -19.05
N LYS A 126 5.74 4.61 -19.42
CA LYS A 126 4.31 4.64 -19.79
C LYS A 126 3.96 3.65 -20.91
N SER A 127 4.87 3.46 -21.87
CA SER A 127 4.72 2.53 -22.99
C SER A 127 4.51 1.07 -22.57
N CYS A 128 4.89 0.71 -21.34
CA CYS A 128 4.81 -0.65 -20.82
C CYS A 128 3.41 -1.05 -20.30
N PHE A 129 2.44 -0.13 -20.27
CA PHE A 129 1.11 -0.36 -19.68
C PHE A 129 0.02 -0.56 -20.74
N GLU A 130 0.34 -1.22 -21.86
CA GLU A 130 -0.64 -1.67 -22.88
C GLU A 130 -1.56 -0.55 -23.40
N GLY A 131 -1.02 0.67 -23.53
CA GLY A 131 -1.76 1.84 -24.01
C GLY A 131 -2.61 2.55 -22.97
N ALA A 132 -2.71 2.04 -21.73
CA ALA A 132 -3.37 2.76 -20.65
C ALA A 132 -2.63 4.07 -20.32
N GLU A 133 -3.38 5.08 -19.88
CA GLU A 133 -2.74 6.27 -19.30
C GLU A 133 -1.90 5.83 -18.09
N ALA A 134 -0.63 6.23 -18.04
CA ALA A 134 0.24 5.95 -16.91
C ALA A 134 0.82 7.25 -16.36
N ARG A 135 0.84 7.33 -15.04
CA ARG A 135 1.47 8.38 -14.24
C ARG A 135 2.45 7.74 -13.25
N HIS A 136 3.42 8.53 -12.81
CA HIS A 136 4.51 8.07 -11.98
C HIS A 136 4.52 8.81 -10.66
N LEU A 137 4.72 8.05 -9.58
CA LEU A 137 4.73 8.59 -8.23
C LEU A 137 5.89 7.99 -7.44
N ASP A 138 6.78 8.86 -7.01
CA ASP A 138 7.93 8.48 -6.19
C ASP A 138 7.64 8.79 -4.72
N LEU A 139 7.48 7.75 -3.92
CA LEU A 139 7.19 7.85 -2.49
C LEU A 139 8.42 7.57 -1.63
N THR A 140 9.60 7.42 -2.23
CA THR A 140 10.83 7.06 -1.51
C THR A 140 11.20 8.08 -0.45
N GLN A 141 11.23 9.37 -0.81
CA GLN A 141 11.62 10.44 0.11
C GLN A 141 10.66 10.57 1.30
N MET A 142 9.35 10.46 1.05
CA MET A 142 8.31 10.49 2.09
C MET A 142 8.50 9.37 3.12
N LEU A 143 8.96 8.20 2.68
CA LEU A 143 9.10 7.01 3.52
C LEU A 143 10.47 6.90 4.18
N ALA A 144 11.51 7.51 3.59
CA ALA A 144 12.89 7.40 4.06
C ALA A 144 13.07 7.86 5.51
N ASP A 145 12.41 8.95 5.90
CA ASP A 145 12.54 9.55 7.23
C ASP A 145 11.55 8.96 8.24
N LEU A 146 10.53 8.24 7.76
CA LEU A 146 9.40 7.78 8.59
C LEU A 146 9.46 6.29 8.90
N TYR A 147 9.85 5.47 7.93
CA TYR A 147 9.61 4.03 7.98
C TYR A 147 10.73 3.26 8.72
N PRO A 148 10.41 2.17 9.45
CA PRO A 148 11.41 1.43 10.21
C PRO A 148 12.61 0.95 9.37
N ILE A 149 13.82 1.11 9.92
CA ILE A 149 15.08 0.74 9.28
C ILE A 149 15.06 -0.75 8.89
N GLY A 150 15.45 -1.04 7.64
CA GLY A 150 15.54 -2.41 7.12
C GLY A 150 14.19 -3.04 6.75
N LYS A 151 13.10 -2.27 6.82
CA LYS A 151 11.76 -2.67 6.35
C LYS A 151 11.35 -1.81 5.16
N ILE A 152 10.40 -2.29 4.36
CA ILE A 152 9.84 -1.53 3.24
C ILE A 152 8.33 -1.39 3.43
N ALA A 153 7.77 -0.23 3.13
CA ALA A 153 6.33 0.02 3.19
C ALA A 153 5.54 -0.89 2.24
N THR A 154 4.30 -1.22 2.60
CA THR A 154 3.29 -1.74 1.68
C THR A 154 2.78 -0.61 0.78
N SER A 155 2.29 -0.96 -0.41
CA SER A 155 1.72 0.01 -1.35
C SER A 155 0.48 0.69 -0.79
N GLY A 156 -0.35 -0.07 -0.06
CA GLY A 156 -1.56 0.48 0.56
C GLY A 156 -1.23 1.53 1.62
N PHE A 157 -0.27 1.25 2.51
CA PHE A 157 0.18 2.22 3.50
C PHE A 157 0.78 3.47 2.85
N ALA A 158 1.71 3.30 1.92
CA ALA A 158 2.39 4.40 1.25
C ALA A 158 1.41 5.34 0.52
N VAL A 159 0.42 4.76 -0.19
CA VAL A 159 -0.60 5.55 -0.89
C VAL A 159 -1.58 6.21 0.09
N ALA A 160 -1.95 5.54 1.18
CA ALA A 160 -2.81 6.15 2.21
C ALA A 160 -2.16 7.38 2.85
N LEU A 161 -0.87 7.29 3.19
CA LEU A 161 -0.08 8.40 3.70
C LEU A 161 -0.01 9.54 2.68
N TRP A 162 0.36 9.22 1.43
CA TRP A 162 0.45 10.22 0.37
C TRP A 162 -0.89 10.95 0.11
N LEU A 163 -2.00 10.22 0.06
CA LEU A 163 -3.32 10.82 -0.11
C LEU A 163 -3.69 11.75 1.05
N ALA A 164 -3.37 11.37 2.29
CA ALA A 164 -3.63 12.21 3.45
C ALA A 164 -2.80 13.51 3.41
N ASP A 165 -1.54 13.44 2.95
CA ASP A 165 -0.66 14.61 2.80
C ASP A 165 -1.15 15.59 1.71
N LEU A 166 -1.90 15.12 0.69
CA LEU A 166 -2.49 16.00 -0.32
C LEU A 166 -3.60 16.90 0.25
N GLN A 167 -4.15 16.58 1.43
CA GLN A 167 -5.24 17.31 2.07
C GLN A 167 -6.41 17.54 1.09
N LEU A 168 -6.92 16.44 0.54
CA LEU A 168 -8.06 16.46 -0.38
C LEU A 168 -9.33 16.94 0.35
N PRO A 169 -10.26 17.62 -0.35
CA PRO A 169 -11.55 17.99 0.22
C PRO A 169 -12.47 16.77 0.45
N GLY A 170 -12.29 15.70 -0.33
CA GLY A 170 -13.04 14.45 -0.21
C GLY A 170 -12.48 13.51 0.86
N ASN A 171 -13.26 12.49 1.23
CA ASN A 171 -12.89 11.52 2.25
C ASN A 171 -11.96 10.43 1.72
N ILE A 172 -10.92 10.08 2.46
CA ILE A 172 -10.06 8.93 2.14
C ILE A 172 -10.57 7.72 2.93
N LEU A 173 -10.97 6.64 2.25
CA LEU A 173 -11.55 5.45 2.88
C LEU A 173 -10.69 4.22 2.63
N LEU A 174 -10.35 3.48 3.69
CA LEU A 174 -9.57 2.25 3.62
C LEU A 174 -10.47 1.03 3.75
N ALA A 175 -10.61 0.25 2.67
CA ALA A 175 -11.36 -0.99 2.62
C ALA A 175 -10.43 -2.21 2.70
N GLY A 176 -10.64 -3.09 3.68
CA GLY A 176 -9.89 -4.35 3.82
C GLY A 176 -8.51 -4.24 4.47
N PHE A 177 -8.17 -3.10 5.09
CA PHE A 177 -6.89 -2.81 5.76
C PHE A 177 -6.78 -3.36 7.21
N SER A 178 -7.35 -4.53 7.48
CA SER A 178 -7.51 -5.05 8.86
C SER A 178 -6.27 -5.71 9.46
N ALA A 179 -5.18 -5.86 8.69
CA ALA A 179 -3.98 -6.64 9.00
C ALA A 179 -4.22 -8.11 9.45
N LYS A 180 -5.45 -8.61 9.31
CA LYS A 180 -5.74 -10.03 9.53
C LYS A 180 -5.08 -10.84 8.42
N ARG A 181 -4.34 -11.88 8.82
CA ARG A 181 -3.73 -12.81 7.85
C ARG A 181 -4.85 -13.51 7.07
N SER A 182 -4.84 -13.40 5.75
CA SER A 182 -5.62 -14.32 4.91
C SER A 182 -4.96 -15.69 4.94
N GLU A 183 -5.75 -16.75 5.10
CA GLU A 183 -5.27 -18.13 5.05
C GLU A 183 -4.71 -18.49 3.66
N LYS A 184 -5.20 -17.83 2.59
CA LYS A 184 -4.83 -18.12 1.21
C LYS A 184 -3.59 -17.38 0.72
N TRP A 185 -3.19 -16.29 1.36
CA TRP A 185 -2.16 -15.39 0.82
C TRP A 185 -0.95 -15.21 1.73
N LYS A 186 0.24 -15.44 1.15
CA LYS A 186 1.52 -15.30 1.84
C LYS A 186 1.74 -13.87 2.34
N VAL A 187 1.94 -13.73 3.64
CA VAL A 187 2.42 -12.49 4.28
C VAL A 187 3.94 -12.43 4.15
N PHE A 188 4.45 -11.29 3.70
CA PHE A 188 5.89 -11.05 3.61
C PHE A 188 6.37 -10.29 4.85
N ASP A 189 7.43 -10.81 5.47
CA ASP A 189 8.12 -10.21 6.64
C ASP A 189 9.06 -9.04 6.27
N VAL A 190 8.99 -8.59 5.01
CA VAL A 190 9.74 -7.42 4.54
C VAL A 190 9.06 -6.12 5.00
N HIS A 191 7.78 -6.18 5.36
CA HIS A 191 6.99 -5.04 5.83
C HIS A 191 6.85 -5.06 7.35
N ASP A 192 6.73 -3.88 7.96
CA ASP A 192 6.34 -3.74 9.37
C ASP A 192 4.84 -3.46 9.47
N TRP A 193 4.06 -4.53 9.38
CA TRP A 193 2.59 -4.45 9.44
C TRP A 193 2.08 -3.85 10.75
N THR A 194 2.82 -4.02 11.85
CA THR A 194 2.44 -3.44 13.15
C THR A 194 2.58 -1.93 13.11
N PHE A 195 3.72 -1.43 12.64
CA PHE A 195 3.95 0.00 12.43
C PHE A 195 2.87 0.61 11.53
N GLU A 196 2.62 0.00 10.37
CA GLU A 196 1.61 0.50 9.42
C GLU A 196 0.21 0.57 10.06
N GLN A 197 -0.19 -0.46 10.82
CA GLN A 197 -1.50 -0.47 11.48
C GLN A 197 -1.64 0.55 12.60
N ILE A 198 -0.58 0.74 13.40
CA ILE A 198 -0.56 1.80 14.42
C ILE A 198 -0.77 3.15 13.73
N PHE A 199 -0.01 3.40 12.67
CA PHE A 199 -0.03 4.66 11.95
C PHE A 199 -1.39 4.93 11.30
N LEU A 200 -1.97 3.96 10.58
CA LEU A 200 -3.29 4.11 9.96
C LEU A 200 -4.39 4.33 11.00
N ARG A 201 -4.35 3.65 12.15
CA ARG A 201 -5.33 3.88 13.23
C ARG A 201 -5.20 5.27 13.84
N LEU A 202 -3.98 5.82 13.93
CA LEU A 202 -3.77 7.21 14.37
C LEU A 202 -4.37 8.19 13.35
N PHE A 203 -4.10 8.01 12.06
CA PHE A 203 -4.68 8.84 11.00
C PHE A 203 -6.22 8.80 11.01
N ALA A 204 -6.79 7.62 11.23
CA ALA A 204 -8.23 7.47 11.33
C ALA A 204 -8.82 8.17 12.56
N ARG A 205 -8.13 8.14 13.70
CA ARG A 205 -8.54 8.88 14.91
C ARG A 205 -8.42 10.40 14.76
N MET A 206 -7.48 10.87 13.94
CA MET A 206 -7.32 12.30 13.60
C MET A 206 -8.32 12.76 12.53
N GLY A 207 -9.10 11.86 11.94
CA GLY A 207 -10.04 12.17 10.87
C GLY A 207 -9.40 12.38 9.49
N SER A 208 -8.09 12.15 9.35
CA SER A 208 -7.38 12.25 8.06
C SER A 208 -7.78 11.16 7.08
N ILE A 209 -8.20 10.00 7.59
CA ILE A 209 -8.73 8.88 6.82
C ILE A 209 -9.90 8.24 7.57
N SER A 210 -10.67 7.41 6.89
CA SER A 210 -11.68 6.53 7.48
C SER A 210 -11.34 5.07 7.18
N MET A 211 -11.69 4.16 8.09
CA MET A 211 -11.54 2.72 7.87
C MET A 211 -12.93 2.08 7.76
N VAL A 212 -13.13 1.21 6.76
CA VAL A 212 -14.38 0.44 6.64
C VAL A 212 -14.49 -0.50 7.83
N GLY A 213 -15.62 -0.44 8.55
CA GLY A 213 -15.80 -1.10 9.84
C GLY A 213 -15.39 -0.25 11.05
N GLY A 214 -14.86 0.95 10.83
CA GLY A 214 -14.47 1.90 11.87
C GLY A 214 -13.14 1.56 12.56
N VAL A 215 -12.75 2.44 13.47
CA VAL A 215 -11.68 2.16 14.44
C VAL A 215 -12.35 1.94 15.78
N ASP A 216 -12.23 0.73 16.32
CA ASP A 216 -12.74 0.43 17.66
C ASP A 216 -12.21 1.45 18.68
N ALA A 217 -13.08 1.84 19.60
CA ALA A 217 -12.66 2.61 20.77
C ALA A 217 -11.48 1.90 21.44
N SER A 218 -10.51 2.67 21.93
CA SER A 218 -9.37 2.06 22.62
C SER A 218 -9.91 1.20 23.77
N PRO A 219 -9.53 -0.08 23.85
CA PRO A 219 -9.98 -0.94 24.95
C PRO A 219 -9.52 -0.38 26.31
N TYR A 220 -8.50 0.47 26.30
CA TYR A 220 -7.95 1.15 27.47
C TYR A 220 -8.63 2.49 27.79
N SER A 221 -9.61 2.95 26.99
CA SER A 221 -10.38 4.16 27.31
C SER A 221 -11.13 4.05 28.63
N ALA A 222 -11.56 2.85 29.01
CA ALA A 222 -12.15 2.61 30.32
C ALA A 222 -11.13 2.75 31.46
N LEU A 223 -9.87 2.37 31.23
CA LEU A 223 -8.79 2.55 32.21
C LEU A 223 -8.49 4.04 32.44
N ALA A 224 -8.40 4.83 31.38
CA ALA A 224 -8.18 6.27 31.48
C ALA A 224 -9.31 6.98 32.24
N LYS A 225 -10.56 6.51 32.09
CA LYS A 225 -11.70 7.02 32.88
C LYS A 225 -11.65 6.56 34.35
N ARG A 226 -11.15 5.36 34.61
CA ARG A 226 -11.10 4.77 35.95
C ARG A 226 -9.96 5.32 36.80
N PHE A 227 -8.82 5.64 36.18
CA PHE A 227 -7.62 6.17 36.82
C PHE A 227 -7.25 7.54 36.21
N PRO A 228 -8.08 8.58 36.44
CA PRO A 228 -7.84 9.91 35.86
C PRO A 228 -6.54 10.56 36.34
N GLU A 229 -5.99 10.13 37.47
CA GLU A 229 -4.71 10.56 38.03
C GLU A 229 -3.49 9.97 37.31
N VAL A 230 -3.66 8.89 36.54
CA VAL A 230 -2.57 8.24 35.81
C VAL A 230 -2.50 8.83 34.39
N PRO A 231 -1.34 9.36 33.96
CA PRO A 231 -1.19 9.88 32.60
C PRO A 231 -1.51 8.81 31.53
N PRO A 232 -2.15 9.18 30.40
CA PRO A 232 -2.45 8.22 29.33
C PRO A 232 -1.23 7.47 28.78
N VAL A 233 -0.06 8.12 28.79
CA VAL A 233 1.21 7.50 28.38
C VAL A 233 1.62 6.37 29.32
N GLU A 234 1.43 6.53 30.63
CA GLU A 234 1.73 5.48 31.62
C GLU A 234 0.79 4.28 31.43
N ILE A 235 -0.50 4.53 31.21
CA ILE A 235 -1.46 3.46 30.89
C ILE A 235 -1.04 2.69 29.63
N ALA A 236 -0.58 3.41 28.59
CA ALA A 236 -0.11 2.80 27.35
C ALA A 236 1.18 1.99 27.55
N MET A 237 2.12 2.50 28.35
CA MET A 237 3.38 1.82 28.67
C MET A 237 3.13 0.55 29.48
N THR A 238 2.32 0.61 30.55
CA THR A 238 1.93 -0.58 31.31
C THR A 238 1.20 -1.60 30.43
N ALA A 239 0.33 -1.15 29.52
CA ALA A 239 -0.31 -2.06 28.55
C ALA A 239 0.71 -2.71 27.60
N ALA A 240 1.71 -1.97 27.15
CA ALA A 240 2.79 -2.48 26.30
C ALA A 240 3.66 -3.51 27.04
N GLU A 241 3.99 -3.27 28.31
CA GLU A 241 4.72 -4.22 29.17
C GLU A 241 3.97 -5.56 29.29
N VAL A 242 2.69 -5.51 29.67
CA VAL A 242 1.85 -6.73 29.79
C VAL A 242 1.70 -7.45 28.45
N LEU A 243 1.59 -6.71 27.34
CA LEU A 243 1.57 -7.31 26.00
C LEU A 243 2.90 -7.97 25.64
N SER A 244 4.03 -7.35 25.99
CA SER A 244 5.37 -7.91 25.78
C SER A 244 5.53 -9.22 26.54
N GLU A 245 5.17 -9.25 27.83
CA GLU A 245 5.22 -10.48 28.63
C GLU A 245 4.35 -11.59 28.06
N ARG A 246 3.15 -11.25 27.56
CA ARG A 246 2.28 -12.23 26.88
C ARG A 246 2.87 -12.75 25.57
N LEU A 247 3.52 -11.90 24.80
CA LEU A 247 4.21 -12.29 23.57
C LEU A 247 5.41 -13.20 23.88
N ASP A 248 6.20 -12.91 24.90
CA ASP A 248 7.31 -13.75 25.33
C ASP A 248 6.83 -15.14 25.79
N ASN A 249 5.75 -15.18 26.57
CA ASN A 249 5.11 -16.42 26.94
C ASN A 249 4.58 -17.19 25.72
N THR A 250 4.05 -16.49 24.71
CA THR A 250 3.61 -17.11 23.45
C THR A 250 4.78 -17.65 22.64
N ASN A 251 5.91 -16.93 22.58
CA ASN A 251 7.13 -17.37 21.91
C ASN A 251 7.64 -18.70 22.52
N SER A 252 7.59 -18.84 23.84
CA SER A 252 7.96 -20.12 24.50
C SER A 252 7.09 -21.31 24.04
N GLN A 253 5.80 -21.07 23.79
CA GLN A 253 4.89 -22.09 23.25
C GLN A 253 5.14 -22.37 21.77
N ILE A 254 5.47 -21.34 21.00
CA ILE A 254 5.89 -21.49 19.60
C ILE A 254 7.17 -22.32 19.54
N ASP A 255 8.17 -22.06 20.38
CA ASP A 255 9.41 -22.86 20.42
C ASP A 255 9.14 -24.33 20.74
N ARG A 256 8.20 -24.59 21.65
CA ARG A 256 7.72 -25.95 21.91
C ARG A 256 7.08 -26.57 20.67
N LEU A 257 6.19 -25.86 19.97
CA LEU A 257 5.60 -26.33 18.71
C LEU A 257 6.64 -26.57 17.62
N MET A 258 7.64 -25.68 17.49
CA MET A 258 8.76 -25.80 16.58
C MET A 258 9.57 -27.07 16.85
N SER A 259 9.81 -27.38 18.13
CA SER A 259 10.52 -28.58 18.55
C SER A 259 9.76 -29.86 18.18
N VAL A 260 8.44 -29.87 18.34
CA VAL A 260 7.58 -31.02 18.04
C VAL A 260 7.44 -31.22 16.52
N THR A 261 7.44 -30.14 15.73
CA THR A 261 7.25 -30.19 14.27
C THR A 261 8.55 -30.32 13.47
N LYS A 262 9.69 -30.48 14.13
CA LYS A 262 11.04 -30.46 13.53
C LYS A 262 11.19 -31.45 12.37
N PHE A 263 10.65 -32.66 12.52
CA PHE A 263 10.71 -33.71 11.49
C PHE A 263 9.90 -33.36 10.24
N ILE A 264 8.67 -32.87 10.42
CA ILE A 264 7.77 -32.45 9.32
C ILE A 264 8.43 -31.32 8.51
N ARG A 265 9.08 -30.37 9.19
CA ARG A 265 9.78 -29.25 8.53
C ARG A 265 11.04 -29.68 7.80
N ALA A 266 11.76 -30.69 8.30
CA ALA A 266 12.94 -31.23 7.60
C ALA A 266 12.54 -31.83 6.24
N VAL A 267 11.41 -32.54 6.20
CA VAL A 267 10.84 -33.09 4.97
C VAL A 267 10.41 -31.97 4.01
N ASP A 268 9.64 -30.97 4.46
CA ASP A 268 9.23 -29.84 3.62
C ASP A 268 10.45 -29.06 3.05
N ASN A 269 11.47 -28.81 3.88
CA ASN A 269 12.68 -28.10 3.45
C ASN A 269 13.48 -28.89 2.41
N PHE A 270 13.52 -30.23 2.50
CA PHE A 270 14.14 -31.07 1.49
C PHE A 270 13.44 -30.91 0.13
N PHE A 271 12.10 -30.97 0.10
CA PHE A 271 11.33 -30.75 -1.13
C PHE A 271 11.46 -29.34 -1.69
N ARG A 272 11.57 -28.31 -0.84
CA ARG A 272 11.78 -26.92 -1.29
C ARG A 272 13.12 -26.71 -1.99
N ARG A 273 14.17 -27.46 -1.66
CA ARG A 273 15.49 -27.36 -2.33
C ARG A 273 15.45 -27.78 -3.79
N PHE A 274 14.44 -28.54 -4.20
CA PHE A 274 14.22 -28.93 -5.59
C PHE A 274 13.36 -27.93 -6.37
N LYS A 275 12.87 -26.85 -5.74
CA LYS A 275 12.12 -25.82 -6.48
C LYS A 275 13.05 -25.00 -7.39
N PRO A 276 12.70 -24.83 -8.67
CA PRO A 276 13.51 -24.06 -9.61
C PRO A 276 13.65 -22.58 -9.18
N LYS A 277 14.83 -22.00 -9.40
CA LYS A 277 15.10 -20.57 -9.13
C LYS A 277 14.13 -19.67 -9.89
N THR A 278 13.61 -18.66 -9.20
CA THR A 278 12.69 -17.66 -9.79
C THR A 278 13.41 -16.70 -10.74
N ARG A 279 12.68 -16.08 -11.67
CA ARG A 279 13.21 -15.10 -12.64
C ARG A 279 13.92 -13.93 -11.94
N LYS A 280 13.37 -13.43 -10.83
CA LYS A 280 13.96 -12.38 -9.99
C LYS A 280 15.30 -12.78 -9.38
N GLN A 281 15.40 -14.01 -8.88
CA GLN A 281 16.68 -14.54 -8.35
C GLN A 281 17.74 -14.62 -9.46
N ARG A 282 17.37 -15.09 -10.65
CA ARG A 282 18.30 -15.14 -11.80
C ARG A 282 18.77 -13.75 -12.24
N PHE A 283 17.89 -12.74 -12.15
CA PHE A 283 18.25 -11.35 -12.45
C PHE A 283 19.26 -10.81 -11.42
N LEU A 284 18.97 -10.95 -10.13
CA LEU A 284 19.88 -10.51 -9.06
C LEU A 284 21.23 -11.24 -9.06
N ASP A 285 21.25 -12.53 -9.41
CA ASP A 285 22.49 -13.30 -9.55
C ASP A 285 23.35 -12.79 -10.73
N LYS A 286 22.73 -12.32 -11.83
CA LYS A 286 23.42 -11.73 -12.98
C LYS A 286 23.91 -10.30 -12.73
N SER A 287 23.24 -9.53 -11.88
CA SER A 287 23.63 -8.15 -11.55
C SER A 287 24.73 -8.07 -10.49
N LYS A 288 25.15 -9.20 -9.90
CA LYS A 288 26.20 -9.31 -8.89
C LYS A 288 27.54 -9.85 -9.43
N GLY A 289 27.60 -10.19 -10.73
CA GLY A 289 28.83 -10.61 -11.42
C GLY A 289 29.22 -9.57 -12.46
#